data_AF-A0A7S4MQC5-F1
#
_entry.id   AF-A0A7S4MQC5-F1
#
_cell.length_a   1.000
_cell.length_b   1.000
_cell.length_c   1.000
_cell.angle_alpha   90.00
_cell.angle_beta   90.00
_cell.angle_gamma   90.00
#
_symmetry.space_group_name_H-M   'P 1'
#
loop_
_entity.id
_entity.type
_entity.pdbx_description
1 polymer ?
#
loop_
_entity_poly.entity_id
_entity_poly.type
_entity_poly.pdbx_seq_one_letter_code
_entity_poly.pdbx_strand_id
1 'polypeptide(L)'
;MSSFPFRPLYTQTGSIPSPEEEGSLEHYALLMTIAFTVVVYALEATLDFRQRGAYQGSDFPRELEDTVRRLDEEAAKDAKEAKEKEGDEQKGEATSEEKEELDKKDDSKKDGEGDDEEDDKTKSRVDHHKPLLPQLQTKFQSAQSYGQDKINFSIFSNVYHLLEALAFLLVGFSPYMWDKSVEYGTAFFGWDEETDEIKVTLIFLLLTTLVSTVMGLPFEVVSSDEAIPERR
;
A
#
# COMPACT_ATOMS: atom_id res chain seq x y z
N MET A 1 -37.39 -17.59 -29.03
CA MET A 1 -36.84 -16.35 -28.46
C MET A 1 -36.30 -16.68 -27.10
N SER A 2 -34.99 -16.91 -27.00
CA SER A 2 -34.29 -17.17 -25.75
C SER A 2 -34.16 -15.84 -25.01
N SER A 3 -34.96 -15.63 -23.96
CA SER A 3 -34.77 -14.48 -23.07
C SER A 3 -33.39 -14.63 -22.42
N PHE A 4 -32.52 -13.65 -22.61
CA PHE A 4 -31.23 -13.62 -21.94
C PHE A 4 -31.44 -13.57 -20.42
N PRO A 5 -30.61 -14.29 -19.62
CA PRO A 5 -30.78 -14.37 -18.17
C PRO A 5 -30.37 -13.09 -17.42
N PHE A 6 -29.84 -12.09 -18.12
CA PHE A 6 -29.34 -10.85 -17.53
C PHE A 6 -30.42 -9.77 -17.57
N ARG A 7 -31.38 -9.87 -16.64
CA ARG A 7 -32.24 -8.74 -16.28
C ARG A 7 -31.81 -8.25 -14.90
N PRO A 8 -31.66 -6.93 -14.69
CA PRO A 8 -31.42 -6.41 -13.36
C PRO A 8 -32.57 -6.85 -12.45
N LEU A 9 -32.24 -7.28 -11.23
CA LEU A 9 -33.24 -7.80 -10.28
C LEU A 9 -34.25 -6.71 -9.89
N TYR A 10 -33.78 -5.46 -9.81
CA TYR A 10 -34.60 -4.29 -9.52
C TYR A 10 -34.76 -3.39 -10.75
N THR A 11 -35.99 -3.00 -11.02
CA THR A 11 -36.37 -2.00 -12.05
C THR A 11 -37.19 -0.90 -11.37
N GLN A 12 -36.93 0.36 -11.73
CA GLN A 12 -37.57 1.53 -11.11
C GLN A 12 -39.10 1.45 -11.16
N THR A 13 -39.73 1.79 -10.03
CA THR A 13 -41.19 1.81 -9.89
C THR A 13 -41.79 2.89 -10.80
N GLY A 14 -42.64 2.53 -11.76
CA GLY A 14 -43.28 3.47 -12.69
C GLY A 14 -42.76 3.43 -14.13
N SER A 15 -41.72 2.65 -14.42
CA SER A 15 -41.34 2.30 -15.80
C SER A 15 -42.44 1.41 -16.40
N ILE A 16 -43.29 1.99 -17.26
CA ILE A 16 -44.25 1.22 -18.06
C ILE A 16 -43.42 0.55 -19.16
N PRO A 17 -43.32 -0.79 -19.20
CA PRO A 17 -42.63 -1.45 -20.30
C PRO A 17 -43.44 -1.19 -21.58
N SER A 18 -42.89 -0.39 -22.49
CA SER A 18 -43.47 -0.08 -23.78
C SER A 18 -43.31 -1.32 -24.68
N PRO A 19 -44.42 -1.99 -25.07
CA PRO A 19 -44.36 -3.34 -25.64
C PRO A 19 -43.74 -3.46 -27.03
N GLU A 20 -43.32 -2.36 -27.69
CA GLU A 20 -42.95 -2.38 -29.11
C GLU A 20 -41.50 -1.97 -29.46
N GLU A 21 -40.67 -1.50 -28.53
CA GLU A 21 -39.24 -1.20 -28.80
C GLU A 21 -38.25 -1.79 -27.77
N GLU A 22 -38.74 -2.62 -26.85
CA GLU A 22 -37.97 -3.11 -25.70
C GLU A 22 -37.29 -4.46 -25.96
N GLY A 23 -35.98 -4.49 -25.75
CA GLY A 23 -35.29 -5.75 -25.47
C GLY A 23 -33.94 -5.94 -26.15
N SER A 24 -33.59 -5.14 -27.15
CA SER A 24 -32.28 -5.26 -27.80
C SER A 24 -31.27 -4.25 -27.26
N LEU A 25 -31.53 -2.95 -27.40
CA LEU A 25 -30.55 -1.90 -27.12
C LEU A 25 -30.15 -1.83 -25.64
N GLU A 26 -31.10 -1.91 -24.71
CA GLU A 26 -30.82 -1.91 -23.27
C GLU A 26 -30.00 -3.13 -22.84
N HIS A 27 -30.33 -4.30 -23.39
CA HIS A 27 -29.62 -5.55 -23.10
C HIS A 27 -28.22 -5.52 -23.69
N TYR A 28 -28.05 -4.97 -24.91
CA TYR A 28 -26.75 -4.74 -25.50
C TYR A 28 -25.94 -3.70 -24.72
N ALA A 29 -26.55 -2.62 -24.23
CA ALA A 29 -25.86 -1.61 -23.43
C ALA A 29 -25.35 -2.20 -22.10
N LEU A 30 -26.19 -2.95 -21.39
CA LEU A 30 -25.80 -3.65 -20.17
C LEU A 30 -24.70 -4.69 -20.45
N LEU A 31 -24.86 -5.50 -21.50
CA LEU A 31 -23.87 -6.51 -21.88
C LEU A 31 -22.54 -5.88 -22.30
N MET A 32 -22.56 -4.80 -23.08
CA MET A 32 -21.38 -4.05 -23.48
C MET A 32 -20.68 -3.43 -22.27
N THR A 33 -21.44 -2.93 -21.30
CA THR A 33 -20.89 -2.38 -20.05
C THR A 33 -20.19 -3.47 -19.25
N ILE A 34 -20.84 -4.62 -19.05
CA ILE A 34 -20.23 -5.78 -18.37
C ILE A 34 -18.98 -6.24 -19.12
N ALA A 35 -19.07 -6.40 -20.44
CA ALA A 35 -17.96 -6.85 -21.27
C ALA A 35 -16.77 -5.88 -21.19
N PHE A 36 -17.03 -4.57 -21.26
CA PHE A 36 -16.01 -3.55 -21.12
C PHE A 36 -15.33 -3.63 -19.75
N THR A 37 -16.10 -3.71 -18.66
CA THR A 37 -15.57 -3.82 -17.29
C THR A 37 -14.69 -5.07 -17.13
N VAL A 38 -15.12 -6.22 -17.65
CA VAL A 38 -14.35 -7.46 -17.61
C VAL A 38 -13.06 -7.35 -18.43
N VAL A 39 -13.10 -6.70 -19.60
CA VAL A 39 -11.90 -6.48 -20.43
C VAL A 39 -10.90 -5.58 -19.74
N VAL A 40 -11.34 -4.46 -19.15
CA VAL A 40 -10.46 -3.54 -18.40
C VAL A 40 -9.82 -4.28 -17.23
N TYR A 41 -10.61 -5.02 -16.45
CA TYR A 41 -10.10 -5.83 -15.35
C TYR A 41 -9.08 -6.88 -15.83
N ALA A 42 -9.34 -7.56 -16.94
CA ALA A 42 -8.41 -8.53 -17.50
C ALA A 42 -7.07 -7.87 -17.89
N LEU A 43 -7.10 -6.67 -18.45
CA LEU A 43 -5.88 -5.91 -18.75
C LEU A 43 -5.11 -5.56 -17.48
N GLU A 44 -5.78 -5.03 -16.45
CA GLU A 44 -5.14 -4.74 -15.15
C GLU A 44 -4.54 -5.99 -14.52
N ALA A 45 -5.29 -7.09 -14.46
CA ALA A 45 -4.81 -8.36 -13.95
C ALA A 45 -3.58 -8.88 -14.71
N THR A 46 -3.51 -8.68 -16.03
CA THR A 46 -2.30 -9.05 -16.80
C THR A 46 -1.10 -8.18 -16.45
N LEU A 47 -1.30 -6.90 -16.15
CA LEU A 47 -0.22 -6.01 -15.71
C LEU A 47 0.26 -6.39 -14.31
N ASP A 48 -0.65 -6.62 -13.38
CA ASP A 48 -0.33 -7.04 -12.01
C ASP A 48 0.39 -8.38 -11.97
N PHE A 49 -0.01 -9.34 -12.82
CA PHE A 49 0.66 -10.63 -12.93
C PHE A 49 2.09 -10.49 -13.49
N ARG A 50 2.30 -9.59 -14.46
CA ARG A 50 3.64 -9.29 -14.99
C ARG A 50 4.52 -8.61 -13.96
N GLN A 51 3.96 -7.67 -13.18
CA GLN A 51 4.67 -7.04 -12.08
C GLN A 51 5.06 -8.08 -11.04
N ARG A 52 4.12 -8.93 -10.61
CA ARG A 52 4.39 -10.03 -9.68
C ARG A 52 5.53 -10.94 -10.14
N GLY A 53 5.58 -11.26 -11.44
CA GLY A 53 6.68 -12.03 -12.03
C GLY A 53 8.03 -11.33 -11.95
N ALA A 54 8.08 -10.01 -12.14
CA ALA A 54 9.31 -9.23 -11.98
C ALA A 54 9.81 -9.21 -10.52
N TYR A 55 8.91 -9.17 -9.55
CA TYR A 55 9.25 -9.21 -8.12
C TYR A 55 9.69 -10.60 -7.62
N GLN A 56 9.52 -11.67 -8.39
CA GLN A 56 10.07 -12.99 -8.07
C GLN A 56 11.57 -13.10 -8.40
N GLY A 57 12.12 -12.17 -9.17
CA GLY A 57 13.57 -12.07 -9.39
C GLY A 57 14.26 -11.64 -8.10
N SER A 58 14.92 -12.56 -7.42
CA SER A 58 15.58 -12.36 -6.12
C SER A 58 16.98 -11.73 -6.21
N ASP A 59 17.42 -11.35 -7.41
CA ASP A 59 18.78 -10.88 -7.61
C ASP A 59 18.86 -9.37 -7.41
N PHE A 60 19.76 -8.96 -6.51
CA PHE A 60 20.13 -7.56 -6.36
C PHE A 60 20.71 -7.06 -7.70
N PRO A 61 20.28 -5.91 -8.23
CA PRO A 61 20.77 -5.44 -9.52
C PRO A 61 22.28 -5.23 -9.50
N ARG A 62 23.00 -5.90 -10.41
CA ARG A 62 24.48 -5.88 -10.46
C ARG A 62 25.06 -4.48 -10.57
N GLU A 63 24.37 -3.58 -11.27
CA GLU A 63 24.78 -2.17 -11.42
C GLU A 63 24.78 -1.42 -10.07
N LEU A 64 23.82 -1.72 -9.20
CA LEU A 64 23.76 -1.15 -7.84
C LEU A 64 24.83 -1.79 -6.94
N GLU A 65 25.08 -3.08 -7.10
CA GLU A 65 26.13 -3.78 -6.35
C GLU A 65 27.51 -3.19 -6.63
N ASP A 66 27.84 -3.04 -7.92
CA ASP A 66 29.13 -2.51 -8.36
C ASP A 66 29.34 -1.06 -7.90
N THR A 67 28.28 -0.24 -7.92
CA THR A 67 28.35 1.16 -7.50
C THR A 67 28.54 1.30 -6.01
N VAL A 68 27.81 0.52 -5.20
CA VAL A 68 27.91 0.53 -3.75
C VAL A 68 29.25 -0.02 -3.30
N ARG A 69 29.74 -1.09 -3.95
CA ARG A 69 31.05 -1.65 -3.67
C ARG A 69 32.18 -0.65 -3.93
N ARG A 70 32.09 0.14 -5.01
CA ARG A 70 33.04 1.23 -5.27
C ARG A 70 33.03 2.29 -4.18
N LEU A 71 31.84 2.68 -3.70
CA LEU A 71 31.68 3.65 -2.61
C LEU A 71 32.24 3.12 -1.28
N ASP A 72 31.99 1.85 -0.95
CA ASP A 72 32.55 1.21 0.26
C ASP A 72 34.09 1.10 0.15
N GLU A 73 34.64 0.81 -1.04
CA GLU A 73 36.09 0.76 -1.29
C GLU A 73 36.76 2.14 -1.21
N GLU A 74 36.09 3.20 -1.69
CA GLU A 74 36.54 4.59 -1.59
C GLU A 74 36.54 5.08 -0.14
N ALA A 75 35.44 4.85 0.59
CA ALA A 75 35.35 5.18 2.01
C ALA A 75 36.41 4.45 2.87
N ALA A 76 36.74 3.21 2.53
CA ALA A 76 37.79 2.45 3.21
C ALA A 76 39.21 2.97 2.92
N LYS A 77 39.45 3.54 1.73
CA LYS A 77 40.73 4.20 1.39
C LYS A 77 40.86 5.53 2.11
N ASP A 78 39.83 6.36 2.08
CA ASP A 78 39.82 7.65 2.77
C ASP A 78 40.05 7.50 4.29
N ALA A 79 39.45 6.47 4.90
CA ALA A 79 39.67 6.16 6.32
C ALA A 79 41.10 5.68 6.64
N LYS A 80 41.78 5.02 5.69
CA LYS A 80 43.19 4.62 5.86
C LYS A 80 44.12 5.81 5.70
N GLU A 81 43.87 6.66 4.70
CA GLU A 81 44.66 7.89 4.49
C GLU A 81 44.51 8.87 5.66
N ALA A 82 43.33 8.96 6.28
CA ALA A 82 43.12 9.74 7.50
C ALA A 82 43.93 9.21 8.69
N LYS A 83 43.99 7.87 8.87
CA LYS A 83 44.76 7.23 9.94
C LYS A 83 46.27 7.31 9.74
N GLU A 84 46.76 7.27 8.49
CA GLU A 84 48.17 7.49 8.19
C GLU A 84 48.60 8.94 8.46
N LYS A 85 47.70 9.92 8.24
CA LYS A 85 47.96 11.33 8.56
C LYS A 85 47.96 11.62 10.07
N GLU A 86 47.10 10.97 10.86
CA GLU A 86 47.14 11.08 12.33
C GLU A 86 48.35 10.35 12.96
N GLY A 87 48.87 9.31 12.30
CA GLY A 87 50.02 8.54 12.78
C GLY A 87 51.38 9.26 12.66
N ASP A 88 51.47 10.33 11.86
CA ASP A 88 52.72 11.06 11.61
C ASP A 88 52.87 12.32 12.52
N GLU A 89 51.82 12.73 13.23
CA GLU A 89 51.87 13.87 14.17
C GLU A 89 52.30 13.50 15.61
N GLN A 90 52.42 12.21 15.96
CA GLN A 90 52.87 11.78 17.30
C GLN A 90 54.34 11.33 17.40
N LYS A 91 55.19 11.76 16.46
CA LYS A 91 56.62 11.43 16.46
C LYS A 91 57.53 12.65 16.40
N GLY A 92 57.22 13.67 17.19
CA GLY A 92 58.13 14.79 17.40
C GLY A 92 57.79 15.53 18.68
N GLU A 93 58.42 15.14 19.78
CA GLU A 93 59.03 16.02 20.79
C GLU A 93 59.19 15.25 22.11
N ALA A 94 60.43 14.84 22.40
CA ALA A 94 60.85 14.31 23.69
C ALA A 94 61.98 15.19 24.22
N THR A 95 61.74 15.87 25.36
CA THR A 95 62.64 16.26 26.47
C THR A 95 61.93 17.38 27.26
N SER A 96 61.88 17.48 28.59
CA SER A 96 62.46 16.76 29.74
C SER A 96 61.96 17.44 31.04
N GLU A 97 61.80 16.67 32.13
CA GLU A 97 61.78 17.07 33.57
C GLU A 97 60.56 17.91 34.07
N GLU A 98 59.91 17.71 35.23
CA GLU A 98 60.31 17.15 36.53
C GLU A 98 59.06 16.80 37.40
N LYS A 99 59.20 15.79 38.29
CA LYS A 99 58.58 15.54 39.62
C LYS A 99 57.08 15.20 39.81
N GLU A 100 56.80 13.99 40.34
CA GLU A 100 56.36 13.64 41.73
C GLU A 100 54.90 14.04 42.02
N GLU A 101 53.97 13.20 42.49
CA GLU A 101 54.06 12.30 43.65
C GLU A 101 52.89 11.28 43.66
N LEU A 102 53.08 10.21 44.44
CA LEU A 102 52.19 9.08 44.76
C LEU A 102 50.80 9.49 45.34
N ASP A 103 49.74 8.66 45.19
CA ASP A 103 49.38 7.61 46.17
C ASP A 103 48.09 6.81 45.81
N LYS A 104 48.24 5.47 45.87
CA LYS A 104 47.30 4.36 46.18
C LYS A 104 45.77 4.47 46.01
N LYS A 105 45.19 3.48 45.31
CA LYS A 105 44.53 2.25 45.86
C LYS A 105 43.89 1.47 44.69
N ASP A 106 44.36 0.29 44.28
CA ASP A 106 44.03 -1.05 44.83
C ASP A 106 42.61 -1.13 45.42
N ASP A 107 41.71 -2.03 45.00
CA ASP A 107 41.94 -3.45 44.72
C ASP A 107 40.64 -4.11 44.15
N SER A 108 40.84 -5.25 43.46
CA SER A 108 39.94 -6.42 43.37
C SER A 108 38.73 -6.48 42.41
N LYS A 109 38.96 -7.19 41.28
CA LYS A 109 38.53 -8.58 40.97
C LYS A 109 37.02 -8.92 41.07
N LYS A 110 36.42 -9.43 39.96
CA LYS A 110 36.06 -10.86 39.72
C LYS A 110 34.86 -11.06 38.77
N ASP A 111 35.11 -11.84 37.71
CA ASP A 111 34.30 -12.84 36.97
C ASP A 111 32.75 -12.81 36.98
N GLY A 112 32.15 -12.98 35.78
CA GLY A 112 31.03 -13.93 35.55
C GLY A 112 29.70 -13.41 34.96
N GLU A 113 29.37 -13.92 33.76
CA GLU A 113 28.05 -14.39 33.25
C GLU A 113 26.75 -13.54 33.27
N GLY A 114 26.00 -13.66 32.17
CA GLY A 114 24.53 -13.50 32.05
C GLY A 114 24.09 -12.17 31.42
N ASP A 115 23.79 -12.13 30.12
CA ASP A 115 22.47 -12.33 29.47
C ASP A 115 21.44 -11.21 29.72
N ASP A 116 20.87 -10.79 28.60
CA ASP A 116 19.60 -10.08 28.39
C ASP A 116 19.44 -8.68 28.98
N GLU A 117 19.50 -7.66 28.11
CA GLU A 117 18.42 -6.67 28.02
C GLU A 117 18.55 -5.79 26.74
N GLU A 118 17.61 -6.07 25.83
CA GLU A 118 16.88 -5.12 24.99
C GLU A 118 17.66 -4.18 24.06
N ASP A 119 18.06 -4.79 22.95
CA ASP A 119 18.39 -4.20 21.66
C ASP A 119 17.12 -3.65 20.98
N ASP A 120 16.52 -2.59 21.55
CA ASP A 120 15.41 -1.84 20.94
C ASP A 120 15.77 -0.35 20.82
N LYS A 121 15.51 0.21 19.64
CA LYS A 121 15.82 1.58 19.16
C LYS A 121 17.18 1.80 18.51
N THR A 122 17.39 1.27 17.31
CA THR A 122 18.03 2.05 16.21
C THR A 122 17.96 1.32 14.87
N LYS A 123 16.84 1.44 14.14
CA LYS A 123 16.78 1.09 12.71
C LYS A 123 16.05 2.14 11.87
N SER A 124 16.42 3.41 12.07
CA SER A 124 15.99 4.53 11.21
C SER A 124 17.13 5.46 10.75
N ARG A 125 18.40 5.08 10.96
CA ARG A 125 19.55 5.81 10.40
C ARG A 125 20.51 4.81 9.78
N VAL A 126 21.06 5.17 8.62
CA VAL A 126 22.17 4.43 7.99
C VAL A 126 23.25 4.26 9.05
N ASP A 127 23.59 3.01 9.39
CA ASP A 127 24.65 2.74 10.35
C ASP A 127 25.97 3.06 9.64
N HIS A 128 26.50 4.26 9.85
CA HIS A 128 27.77 4.72 9.27
C HIS A 128 28.98 3.85 9.66
N HIS A 129 28.83 2.99 10.68
CA HIS A 129 29.86 2.08 11.15
C HIS A 129 29.82 0.68 10.52
N LYS A 130 28.84 0.37 9.66
CA LYS A 130 28.73 -0.92 8.96
C LYS A 130 28.84 -0.71 7.44
N PRO A 131 29.38 -1.67 6.68
CA PRO A 131 29.44 -1.58 5.22
C PRO A 131 28.02 -1.38 4.62
N LEU A 132 27.92 -0.56 3.57
CA LEU A 132 26.63 -0.17 2.98
C LEU A 132 25.99 -1.30 2.19
N LEU A 133 26.80 -2.19 1.62
CA LEU A 133 26.37 -3.31 0.79
C LEU A 133 25.40 -4.28 1.50
N PRO A 134 25.70 -4.83 2.70
CA PRO A 134 24.74 -5.70 3.40
C PRO A 134 23.51 -4.95 3.89
N GLN A 135 23.62 -3.66 4.23
CA GLN A 135 22.48 -2.83 4.63
C GLN A 135 21.52 -2.63 3.46
N LEU A 136 22.04 -2.38 2.26
CA LEU A 136 21.25 -2.20 1.04
C LEU A 136 20.63 -3.50 0.55
N GLN A 137 21.33 -4.63 0.65
CA GLN A 137 20.75 -5.94 0.36
C GLN A 137 19.59 -6.26 1.31
N THR A 138 19.74 -5.98 2.61
CA THR A 138 18.66 -6.19 3.59
C THR A 138 17.46 -5.29 3.30
N LYS A 139 17.70 -4.00 3.00
CA LYS A 139 16.62 -3.06 2.63
C LYS A 139 15.96 -3.43 1.30
N PHE A 140 16.71 -3.99 0.34
CA PHE A 140 16.17 -4.50 -0.91
C PHE A 140 15.24 -5.70 -0.67
N GLN A 141 15.67 -6.68 0.12
CA GLN A 141 14.82 -7.84 0.45
C GLN A 141 13.55 -7.41 1.21
N SER A 142 13.66 -6.49 2.18
CA SER A 142 12.49 -5.95 2.87
C SER A 142 11.56 -5.15 1.94
N ALA A 143 12.11 -4.37 1.01
CA ALA A 143 11.31 -3.64 0.02
C ALA A 143 10.66 -4.59 -1.00
N GLN A 144 11.32 -5.70 -1.32
CA GLN A 144 10.81 -6.73 -2.23
C GLN A 144 9.64 -7.50 -1.60
N SER A 145 9.76 -7.94 -0.34
CA SER A 145 8.65 -8.61 0.35
C SER A 145 7.45 -7.68 0.50
N TYR A 146 7.68 -6.43 0.87
CA TYR A 146 6.62 -5.41 0.92
C TYR A 146 5.98 -5.17 -0.46
N GLY A 147 6.77 -5.08 -1.52
CA GLY A 147 6.27 -4.92 -2.88
C GLY A 147 5.41 -6.11 -3.33
N GLN A 148 5.81 -7.33 -2.94
CA GLN A 148 5.05 -8.55 -3.22
C GLN A 148 3.72 -8.59 -2.46
N ASP A 149 3.71 -8.20 -1.18
CA ASP A 149 2.50 -8.15 -0.37
C ASP A 149 1.53 -7.09 -0.93
N LYS A 150 2.05 -5.90 -1.28
CA LYS A 150 1.28 -4.84 -1.94
C LYS A 150 0.63 -5.29 -3.25
N ILE A 151 1.34 -6.04 -4.09
CA ILE A 151 0.79 -6.58 -5.34
C ILE A 151 -0.30 -7.62 -5.05
N ASN A 152 -0.10 -8.50 -4.07
CA ASN A 152 -1.11 -9.48 -3.70
C ASN A 152 -2.38 -8.81 -3.15
N PHE A 153 -2.23 -7.79 -2.31
CA PHE A 153 -3.33 -6.99 -1.80
C PHE A 153 -4.07 -6.29 -2.95
N SER A 154 -3.34 -5.65 -3.87
CA SER A 154 -3.92 -4.98 -5.06
C SER A 154 -4.74 -5.94 -5.93
N ILE A 155 -4.22 -7.15 -6.18
CA ILE A 155 -4.96 -8.16 -6.95
C ILE A 155 -6.25 -8.55 -6.22
N PHE A 156 -6.19 -8.76 -4.90
CA PHE A 156 -7.35 -9.14 -4.12
C PHE A 156 -8.41 -8.02 -4.06
N SER A 157 -8.00 -6.78 -3.79
CA SER A 157 -8.90 -5.62 -3.78
C SER A 157 -9.56 -5.43 -5.14
N ASN A 158 -8.81 -5.57 -6.23
CA ASN A 158 -9.35 -5.42 -7.59
C ASN A 158 -10.39 -6.50 -7.92
N VAL A 159 -10.19 -7.75 -7.50
CA VAL A 159 -11.21 -8.81 -7.63
C VAL A 159 -12.47 -8.45 -6.87
N TYR A 160 -12.32 -7.98 -5.63
CA TYR A 160 -13.46 -7.59 -4.80
C TYR A 160 -14.26 -6.46 -5.43
N HIS A 161 -13.60 -5.38 -5.85
CA HIS A 161 -14.26 -4.24 -6.49
C HIS A 161 -14.95 -4.61 -7.81
N LEU A 162 -14.37 -5.53 -8.58
CA LEU A 162 -15.03 -6.07 -9.78
C LEU A 162 -16.33 -6.81 -9.41
N LEU A 163 -16.26 -7.71 -8.42
CA LEU A 163 -17.43 -8.49 -7.98
C LEU A 163 -18.51 -7.58 -7.40
N GLU A 164 -18.13 -6.58 -6.62
CA GLU A 164 -19.02 -5.56 -6.07
C GLU A 164 -19.69 -4.76 -7.19
N ALA A 165 -18.93 -4.25 -8.17
CA ALA A 165 -19.46 -3.50 -9.29
C ALA A 165 -20.43 -4.34 -10.15
N LEU A 166 -20.08 -5.60 -10.42
CA LEU A 166 -20.97 -6.53 -11.12
C LEU A 166 -22.23 -6.83 -10.31
N ALA A 167 -22.11 -7.02 -9.00
CA ALA A 167 -23.25 -7.24 -8.13
C ALA A 167 -24.18 -6.03 -8.10
N PHE A 168 -23.67 -4.81 -7.95
CA PHE A 168 -24.46 -3.59 -7.99
C PHE A 168 -25.16 -3.40 -9.34
N LEU A 169 -24.49 -3.69 -10.44
CA LEU A 169 -25.08 -3.61 -11.77
C LEU A 169 -26.20 -4.66 -11.97
N LEU A 170 -25.96 -5.92 -11.59
CA LEU A 170 -26.92 -7.01 -11.76
C LEU A 170 -28.11 -6.91 -10.81
N VAL A 171 -27.92 -6.37 -9.61
CA VAL A 171 -29.02 -6.13 -8.67
C VAL A 171 -29.85 -4.92 -9.09
N GLY A 172 -29.26 -3.96 -9.81
CA GLY A 172 -29.89 -2.66 -10.06
C GLY A 172 -29.79 -1.78 -8.82
N PHE A 173 -28.59 -1.68 -8.23
CA PHE A 173 -28.36 -0.86 -7.05
C PHE A 173 -28.71 0.61 -7.28
N SER A 174 -28.35 1.18 -8.44
CA SER A 174 -28.69 2.57 -8.76
C SER A 174 -30.20 2.86 -8.77
N PRO A 175 -31.05 2.11 -9.50
CA PRO A 175 -32.50 2.34 -9.43
C PRO A 175 -33.09 2.02 -8.05
N TYR A 176 -32.56 1.03 -7.32
CA TYR A 176 -32.98 0.76 -5.94
C TYR A 176 -32.69 1.94 -5.00
N MET A 177 -31.49 2.49 -5.07
CA MET A 177 -31.07 3.63 -4.26
C MET A 177 -31.86 4.89 -4.62
N TRP A 178 -32.20 5.06 -5.90
CA TRP A 178 -33.06 6.14 -6.36
C TRP A 178 -34.44 6.09 -5.70
N ASP A 179 -35.10 4.93 -5.74
CA ASP A 179 -36.43 4.76 -5.13
C ASP A 179 -36.37 4.98 -3.60
N LYS A 180 -35.27 4.60 -2.95
CA LYS A 180 -35.05 4.91 -1.54
C LYS A 180 -34.84 6.40 -1.27
N SER A 181 -34.13 7.12 -2.14
CA SER A 181 -34.00 8.57 -2.00
C SER A 181 -35.34 9.30 -2.18
N VAL A 182 -36.21 8.83 -3.09
CA VAL A 182 -37.57 9.37 -3.24
C VAL A 182 -38.39 9.07 -1.99
N GLU A 183 -38.40 7.82 -1.51
CA GLU A 183 -39.12 7.41 -0.30
C GLU A 183 -38.72 8.25 0.91
N TYR A 184 -37.43 8.48 1.13
CA TYR A 184 -36.94 9.32 2.22
C TYR A 184 -37.22 10.81 2.01
N GLY A 185 -37.09 11.32 0.78
CA GLY A 185 -37.43 12.71 0.45
C GLY A 185 -38.89 13.03 0.75
N THR A 186 -39.80 12.14 0.37
CA THR A 186 -41.23 12.29 0.61
C THR A 186 -41.58 12.08 2.09
N ALA A 187 -41.01 11.05 2.74
CA ALA A 187 -41.34 10.73 4.13
C ALA A 187 -40.84 11.78 5.15
N PHE A 188 -39.65 12.35 4.96
CA PHE A 188 -39.06 13.29 5.91
C PHE A 188 -39.31 14.76 5.58
N PHE A 189 -39.33 15.10 4.29
CA PHE A 189 -39.38 16.51 3.84
C PHE A 189 -40.61 16.83 2.99
N GLY A 190 -41.42 15.84 2.62
CA GLY A 190 -42.55 16.01 1.71
C GLY A 190 -42.14 16.41 0.29
N TRP A 191 -40.89 16.14 -0.09
CA TRP A 191 -40.38 16.40 -1.44
C TRP A 191 -40.81 15.28 -2.37
N ASP A 192 -41.36 15.67 -3.51
CA ASP A 192 -41.83 14.76 -4.54
C ASP A 192 -40.83 14.72 -5.71
N GLU A 193 -40.81 13.61 -6.44
CA GLU A 193 -39.89 13.41 -7.56
C GLU A 193 -40.13 14.44 -8.67
N GLU A 194 -41.39 14.78 -8.95
CA GLU A 194 -41.75 15.67 -10.06
C GLU A 194 -41.41 17.15 -9.79
N THR A 195 -41.51 17.61 -8.54
CA THR A 195 -41.29 19.02 -8.19
C THR A 195 -39.90 19.29 -7.61
N ASP A 196 -39.27 18.30 -7.00
CA ASP A 196 -38.07 18.47 -6.17
C ASP A 196 -36.93 17.50 -6.53
N GLU A 197 -36.86 17.06 -7.79
CA GLU A 197 -35.85 16.12 -8.33
C GLU A 197 -34.40 16.44 -7.89
N ILE A 198 -34.01 17.72 -7.91
CA ILE A 198 -32.66 18.15 -7.50
C ILE A 198 -32.41 17.81 -6.03
N LYS A 199 -33.41 18.00 -5.16
CA LYS A 199 -33.28 17.70 -3.72
C LYS A 199 -33.25 16.20 -3.48
N VAL A 200 -34.05 15.43 -4.20
CA VAL A 200 -34.01 13.96 -4.18
C VAL A 200 -32.63 13.46 -4.63
N THR A 201 -32.04 14.08 -5.66
CA THR A 201 -30.68 13.78 -6.13
C THR A 201 -29.62 14.05 -5.05
N LEU A 202 -29.78 15.08 -4.23
CA LEU A 202 -28.87 15.32 -3.10
C LEU A 202 -28.96 14.21 -2.04
N ILE A 203 -30.17 13.71 -1.77
CA ILE A 203 -30.39 12.58 -0.86
C ILE A 203 -29.77 11.31 -1.46
N PHE A 204 -29.99 11.07 -2.75
CA PHE A 204 -29.37 9.96 -3.49
C PHE A 204 -27.85 10.00 -3.35
N LEU A 205 -27.22 11.13 -3.67
CA LEU A 205 -25.78 11.32 -3.57
C LEU A 205 -25.25 11.09 -2.15
N LEU A 206 -25.96 11.59 -1.14
CA LEU A 206 -25.60 11.38 0.26
C LEU A 206 -25.62 9.88 0.60
N LEU A 207 -26.69 9.18 0.26
CA LEU A 207 -26.85 7.76 0.56
C LEU A 207 -25.84 6.90 -0.18
N THR A 208 -25.61 7.15 -1.48
CA THR A 208 -24.62 6.41 -2.26
C THR A 208 -23.21 6.64 -1.75
N THR A 209 -22.88 7.86 -1.33
CA THR A 209 -21.57 8.17 -0.74
C THR A 209 -21.39 7.44 0.59
N LEU A 210 -22.40 7.47 1.47
CA LEU A 210 -22.34 6.76 2.76
C LEU A 210 -22.14 5.25 2.57
N VAL A 211 -22.90 4.62 1.67
CA VAL A 211 -22.73 3.19 1.37
C VAL A 211 -21.32 2.92 0.83
N SER A 212 -20.83 3.74 -0.10
CA SER A 212 -19.49 3.59 -0.68
C SER A 212 -18.40 3.72 0.38
N THR A 213 -18.52 4.68 1.31
CA THR A 213 -17.58 4.82 2.43
C THR A 213 -17.61 3.58 3.32
N VAL A 214 -18.79 3.13 3.74
CA VAL A 214 -18.91 1.95 4.64
C VAL A 214 -18.32 0.69 4.00
N MET A 215 -18.54 0.49 2.70
CA MET A 215 -18.00 -0.65 1.95
C MET A 215 -16.49 -0.53 1.68
N GLY A 216 -15.97 0.70 1.53
CA GLY A 216 -14.55 0.97 1.28
C GLY A 216 -13.66 0.93 2.52
N LEU A 217 -14.18 1.29 3.70
CA LEU A 217 -13.46 1.29 4.98
C LEU A 217 -12.61 0.04 5.27
N PRO A 218 -13.09 -1.21 5.10
CA PRO A 218 -12.28 -2.39 5.39
C PRO A 218 -10.97 -2.44 4.57
N PHE A 219 -10.98 -1.96 3.32
CA PHE A 219 -9.78 -1.94 2.47
C PHE A 219 -8.82 -0.81 2.86
N GLU A 220 -9.35 0.34 3.26
CA GLU A 220 -8.52 1.46 3.74
C GLU A 220 -7.76 1.09 5.02
N VAL A 221 -8.42 0.41 5.96
CA VAL A 221 -7.79 -0.04 7.21
C VAL A 221 -6.68 -1.04 6.92
N VAL A 222 -6.95 -2.06 6.10
CA VAL A 222 -5.95 -3.08 5.75
C VAL A 222 -4.77 -2.45 5.02
N SER A 223 -5.01 -1.55 4.06
CA SER A 223 -3.93 -0.85 3.36
C SER A 223 -3.12 0.07 4.29
N SER A 224 -3.75 0.65 5.31
CA SER A 224 -3.08 1.54 6.27
C SER A 224 -2.19 0.77 7.23
N ASP A 225 -2.64 -0.40 7.71
CA ASP A 225 -1.84 -1.27 8.57
C ASP A 225 -0.67 -1.89 7.81
N GLU A 226 -0.83 -2.20 6.52
CA GLU A 226 0.27 -2.72 5.69
C GLU A 226 1.35 -1.66 5.40
N ALA A 227 0.98 -0.37 5.39
CA ALA A 227 1.91 0.75 5.20
C ALA A 227 2.77 1.06 6.45
N ILE A 228 2.51 0.44 7.61
CA ILE A 228 3.25 0.67 8.86
C ILE A 228 4.10 -0.57 9.18
N PRO A 229 5.37 -0.63 8.77
CA PRO A 229 6.26 -1.74 9.12
C PRO A 229 6.69 -1.80 10.61
N GLU A 230 6.15 -0.95 11.49
CA GLU A 230 6.61 -0.76 12.88
C GLU A 230 5.86 -1.59 13.95
N ARG A 231 5.02 -2.57 13.57
CA ARG A 231 4.28 -3.40 14.56
C ARG A 231 4.44 -4.92 14.39
N ARG A 232 5.60 -5.40 13.96
CA ARG A 232 6.00 -6.80 14.16
C ARG A 232 7.47 -6.92 14.48
#